data_AF-A0A936JF62-F1
#
_entry.id   AF-A0A936JF62-F1
#
_cell.length_a   1.000
_cell.length_b   1.000
_cell.length_c   1.000
_cell.angle_alpha   90.00
_cell.angle_beta   90.00
_cell.angle_gamma   90.00
#
_symmetry.space_group_name_H-M   'P 1'
#
loop_
_entity.id
_entity.type
_entity.pdbx_description
1 polymer ?
#
loop_
_entity_poly.entity_id
_entity_poly.type
_entity_poly.pdbx_seq_one_letter_code
_entity_poly.pdbx_strand_id
1 'polypeptide(L)'
;MKINKIIVGTLFVFCCFNVGLTQDDSLKYWKKQVFDTSLTMEQRRPFALKWRNAVKQQGQKEAQRIQKEQNKIIESQRRALDSLSFLSAYFKKMNDSILMSLKAMALDTAIQKEIRYCSLEKIASINTPEAFSFLLDNLNTITWLNEPISGAEDEFHGGFSCFKLILPNIQHNWKLYPLINLTLHLVKNEEELDAIAFIYKNITNKNIALQAIEFYLDQEQENQILINNLTKIKELINQN
;
A
#
# COMPACT_ATOMS: atom_id res chain seq x y z
N MET A 1 43.86 -26.01 53.88
CA MET A 1 44.75 -25.27 52.95
C MET A 1 44.63 -25.63 51.45
N LYS A 2 43.90 -26.69 51.04
CA LYS A 2 43.80 -27.08 49.60
C LYS A 2 42.64 -26.42 48.83
N ILE A 3 41.58 -25.98 49.50
CA ILE A 3 40.39 -25.40 48.86
C ILE A 3 40.65 -23.96 48.34
N ASN A 4 41.38 -23.13 49.10
CA ASN A 4 41.68 -21.75 48.66
C ASN A 4 42.58 -21.68 47.41
N LYS A 5 43.46 -22.67 47.19
CA LYS A 5 44.30 -22.70 45.98
C LYS A 5 43.50 -23.11 44.72
N ILE A 6 42.49 -23.96 44.89
CA ILE A 6 41.59 -24.34 43.80
C ILE A 6 40.70 -23.15 43.45
N ILE A 7 40.08 -22.48 44.43
CA ILE A 7 39.20 -21.33 44.18
C ILE A 7 39.97 -20.16 43.52
N VAL A 8 41.19 -19.87 43.95
CA VAL A 8 42.04 -18.83 43.33
C VAL A 8 42.50 -19.23 41.93
N GLY A 9 42.81 -20.51 41.69
CA GLY A 9 43.13 -21.03 40.36
C GLY A 9 41.94 -20.96 39.39
N THR A 10 40.73 -21.30 39.84
CA THR A 10 39.51 -21.23 39.03
C THR A 10 39.10 -19.78 38.75
N LEU A 11 39.26 -18.87 39.71
CA LEU A 11 39.02 -17.42 39.50
C LEU A 11 40.04 -16.80 38.54
N PHE A 12 41.32 -17.22 38.58
CA PHE A 12 42.34 -16.70 37.65
C PHE A 12 42.06 -17.12 36.19
N VAL A 13 41.60 -18.36 35.97
CA VAL A 13 41.17 -18.82 34.64
C VAL A 13 39.90 -18.07 34.18
N PHE A 14 38.95 -17.81 35.08
CA PHE A 14 37.74 -17.05 34.76
C PHE A 14 38.01 -15.56 34.48
N CYS A 15 39.04 -14.97 35.10
CA CYS A 15 39.43 -13.57 34.87
C CYS A 15 40.32 -13.39 33.64
N CYS A 16 41.20 -14.33 33.30
CA CYS A 16 42.08 -14.21 32.13
C CYS A 16 41.41 -14.55 30.80
N PHE A 17 40.33 -15.34 30.78
CA PHE A 17 39.56 -15.63 29.56
C PHE A 17 38.43 -14.63 29.27
N ASN A 18 38.13 -13.70 30.19
CA ASN A 18 37.09 -12.68 30.02
C ASN A 18 37.61 -11.31 29.61
N VAL A 19 38.94 -11.11 29.47
CA VAL A 19 39.45 -10.02 28.61
C VAL A 19 39.40 -10.50 27.16
N GLY A 20 38.21 -10.91 26.74
CA GLY A 20 37.90 -11.06 25.33
C GLY A 20 38.02 -9.68 24.73
N LEU A 21 39.05 -9.47 23.91
CA LEU A 21 39.08 -8.35 22.97
C LEU A 21 37.69 -8.32 22.35
N THR A 22 36.95 -7.23 22.59
CA THR A 22 35.65 -7.08 22.00
C THR A 22 35.81 -7.25 20.48
N GLN A 23 34.78 -7.73 19.79
CA GLN A 23 34.88 -7.96 18.35
C GLN A 23 35.35 -6.68 17.62
N ASP A 24 35.05 -5.51 18.18
CA ASP A 24 35.53 -4.19 17.78
C ASP A 24 37.02 -3.94 18.04
N ASP A 25 37.58 -4.37 19.17
CA ASP A 25 39.01 -4.23 19.46
C ASP A 25 39.86 -5.13 18.56
N SER A 26 39.36 -6.33 18.24
CA SER A 26 40.00 -7.24 17.28
C SER A 26 39.97 -6.67 15.86
N LEU A 27 38.85 -6.04 15.46
CA LEU A 27 38.71 -5.40 14.15
C LEU A 27 39.66 -4.20 13.98
N LYS A 28 39.74 -3.34 15.01
CA LYS A 28 40.66 -2.19 15.04
C LYS A 28 42.12 -2.64 15.00
N TYR A 29 42.45 -3.70 15.74
CA TYR A 29 43.78 -4.29 15.74
C TYR A 29 44.16 -4.86 14.37
N TRP A 30 43.31 -5.69 13.75
CA TRP A 30 43.61 -6.24 12.42
C TRP A 30 43.69 -5.16 11.35
N LYS A 31 42.82 -4.15 11.39
CA LYS A 31 42.92 -2.98 10.50
C LYS A 31 44.27 -2.29 10.67
N LYS A 32 44.71 -2.04 11.91
CA LYS A 32 46.01 -1.41 12.19
C LYS A 32 47.18 -2.21 11.62
N GLN A 33 47.18 -3.53 11.78
CA GLN A 33 48.23 -4.42 11.26
C GLN A 33 48.26 -4.50 9.72
N VAL A 34 47.12 -4.35 9.05
CA VAL A 34 47.04 -4.31 7.57
C VAL A 34 47.72 -3.07 7.00
N PHE A 35 47.63 -1.94 7.70
CA PHE A 35 48.21 -0.67 7.26
C PHE A 35 49.59 -0.37 7.87
N ASP A 36 50.15 -1.27 8.67
CA ASP A 36 51.46 -1.09 9.31
C ASP A 36 52.59 -1.23 8.29
N THR A 37 53.29 -0.14 7.99
CA THR A 37 54.36 -0.08 6.98
C THR A 37 55.60 -0.90 7.35
N SER A 38 55.77 -1.29 8.62
CA SER A 38 56.91 -2.07 9.11
C SER A 38 56.84 -3.57 8.81
N LEU A 39 55.65 -4.08 8.44
CA LEU A 39 55.45 -5.49 8.11
C LEU A 39 55.63 -5.77 6.62
N THR A 40 56.13 -6.95 6.26
CA THR A 40 56.17 -7.38 4.85
C THR A 40 54.78 -7.75 4.33
N MET A 41 54.60 -7.76 3.00
CA MET A 41 53.32 -8.13 2.37
C MET A 41 52.81 -9.52 2.78
N GLU A 42 53.72 -10.49 2.93
CA GLU A 42 53.35 -11.84 3.39
C GLU A 42 52.84 -11.86 4.83
N GLN A 43 53.43 -11.02 5.71
CA GLN A 43 53.01 -10.89 7.10
C GLN A 43 51.67 -10.17 7.25
N ARG A 44 51.32 -9.24 6.35
CA ARG A 44 50.03 -8.51 6.37
C ARG A 44 48.86 -9.34 5.83
N ARG A 45 49.11 -10.24 4.89
CA ARG A 45 48.10 -11.08 4.22
C ARG A 45 47.14 -11.80 5.18
N PRO A 46 47.58 -12.48 6.27
CA PRO A 46 46.67 -13.12 7.21
C PRO A 46 45.80 -12.13 8.00
N PHE A 47 46.30 -10.92 8.30
CA PHE A 47 45.51 -9.88 8.97
C PHE A 47 44.46 -9.27 8.04
N ALA A 48 44.79 -9.07 6.76
CA ALA A 48 43.84 -8.59 5.75
C ALA A 48 42.67 -9.55 5.53
N LEU A 49 42.95 -10.86 5.49
CA LEU A 49 41.94 -11.91 5.42
C LEU A 49 41.02 -11.91 6.65
N LYS A 50 41.59 -11.82 7.86
CA LYS A 50 40.81 -11.77 9.11
C LYS A 50 39.94 -10.51 9.18
N TRP A 51 40.49 -9.35 8.82
CA TRP A 51 39.74 -8.09 8.79
C TRP A 51 38.59 -8.12 7.78
N ARG A 52 38.84 -8.56 6.54
CA ARG A 52 37.81 -8.67 5.50
C ARG A 52 36.67 -9.60 5.89
N ASN A 53 36.99 -10.77 6.46
CA ASN A 53 35.97 -11.74 6.89
C ASN A 53 35.14 -11.20 8.06
N ALA A 54 35.76 -10.50 9.00
CA ALA A 54 35.07 -9.90 10.13
C ALA A 54 34.13 -8.76 9.70
N VAL A 55 34.56 -7.88 8.78
CA VAL A 55 33.71 -6.82 8.20
C VAL A 55 32.51 -7.42 7.46
N LYS A 56 32.73 -8.49 6.66
CA LYS A 56 31.66 -9.18 5.94
C LYS A 56 30.63 -9.81 6.90
N GLN A 57 31.09 -10.43 7.99
CA GLN A 57 30.21 -11.00 9.00
C GLN A 57 29.43 -9.93 9.78
N GLN A 58 30.05 -8.77 10.07
CA GLN A 58 29.37 -7.65 10.72
C GLN A 58 28.25 -7.09 9.83
N GLY A 59 28.53 -6.86 8.54
CA GLY A 59 27.51 -6.41 7.57
C GLY A 59 26.34 -7.40 7.42
N GLN A 60 26.61 -8.71 7.46
CA GLN A 60 25.55 -9.73 7.41
C GLN A 60 24.69 -9.76 8.68
N LYS A 61 25.29 -9.57 9.86
CA LYS A 61 24.56 -9.50 11.14
C LYS A 61 23.71 -8.22 11.24
N GLU A 62 24.22 -7.10 10.75
CA GLU A 62 23.51 -5.81 10.67
C GLU A 62 22.27 -5.93 9.76
N ALA A 63 22.44 -6.47 8.55
CA ALA A 63 21.36 -6.70 7.60
C ALA A 63 20.26 -7.62 8.17
N GLN A 64 20.66 -8.69 8.88
CA GLN A 64 19.72 -9.59 9.55
C GLN A 64 18.99 -8.94 10.73
N ARG A 65 19.64 -8.00 11.45
CA ARG A 65 18.99 -7.22 12.52
C ARG A 65 17.95 -6.26 11.95
N ILE A 66 18.32 -5.48 10.93
CA ILE A 66 17.41 -4.53 10.26
C ILE A 66 16.19 -5.27 9.69
N GLN A 67 16.41 -6.41 9.04
CA GLN A 67 15.32 -7.21 8.47
C GLN A 67 14.40 -7.84 9.55
N LYS A 68 14.95 -8.25 10.70
CA LYS A 68 14.15 -8.75 11.83
C LYS A 68 13.36 -7.66 12.54
N GLU A 69 13.91 -6.45 12.66
CA GLU A 69 13.20 -5.30 13.21
C GLU A 69 12.07 -4.84 12.30
N GLN A 70 12.31 -4.77 10.98
CA GLN A 70 11.26 -4.51 9.99
C GLN A 70 10.15 -5.56 10.05
N ASN A 71 10.49 -6.85 10.10
CA ASN A 71 9.48 -7.92 10.18
C ASN A 71 8.68 -7.90 11.49
N LYS A 72 9.29 -7.52 12.63
CA LYS A 72 8.56 -7.35 13.90
C LYS A 72 7.61 -6.16 13.89
N ILE A 73 7.99 -5.06 13.24
CA ILE A 73 7.12 -3.88 13.06
C ILE A 73 5.95 -4.24 12.13
N ILE A 74 6.21 -4.98 11.04
CA ILE A 74 5.17 -5.43 10.12
C ILE A 74 4.21 -6.41 10.80
N GLU A 75 4.70 -7.36 11.61
CA GLU A 75 3.84 -8.30 12.35
C GLU A 75 3.01 -7.62 13.44
N SER A 76 3.56 -6.61 14.14
CA SER A 76 2.81 -5.88 15.16
C SER A 76 1.72 -4.99 14.54
N GLN A 77 2.00 -4.38 13.39
CA GLN A 77 1.02 -3.63 12.60
C GLN A 77 -0.06 -4.56 12.03
N ARG A 78 0.30 -5.76 11.58
CA ARG A 78 -0.65 -6.77 11.08
C ARG A 78 -1.56 -7.32 12.18
N ARG A 79 -1.03 -7.63 13.38
CA ARG A 79 -1.84 -8.04 14.54
C ARG A 79 -2.72 -6.92 15.08
N ALA A 80 -2.25 -5.67 15.02
CA ALA A 80 -3.08 -4.51 15.33
C ALA A 80 -4.27 -4.44 14.35
N LEU A 81 -4.04 -4.65 13.04
CA LEU A 81 -5.09 -4.74 12.03
C LEU A 81 -6.07 -5.92 12.25
N ASP A 82 -5.56 -7.11 12.59
CA ASP A 82 -6.39 -8.29 12.84
C ASP A 82 -7.28 -8.14 14.10
N SER A 83 -6.89 -7.26 15.03
CA SER A 83 -7.72 -6.95 16.22
C SER A 83 -8.83 -5.91 15.96
N LEU A 84 -8.81 -5.22 14.82
CA LEU A 84 -9.84 -4.23 14.45
C LEU A 84 -11.12 -4.89 13.90
N SER A 85 -11.10 -6.19 13.60
CA SER A 85 -12.24 -6.90 13.01
C SER A 85 -13.39 -7.22 14.00
N PHE A 86 -13.29 -6.80 15.28
CA PHE A 86 -14.25 -7.16 16.34
C PHE A 86 -15.05 -6.00 16.97
N LEU A 87 -14.90 -4.73 16.55
CA LEU A 87 -15.60 -3.58 17.19
C LEU A 87 -16.40 -2.70 16.18
N SER A 88 -17.47 -3.25 15.62
CA SER A 88 -18.17 -2.69 14.44
C SER A 88 -18.73 -1.26 14.57
N ALA A 89 -19.18 -0.81 15.75
CA ALA A 89 -19.83 0.51 15.88
C ALA A 89 -18.83 1.68 16.07
N TYR A 90 -17.74 1.46 16.79
CA TYR A 90 -16.68 2.48 16.96
C TYR A 90 -15.77 2.55 15.73
N PHE A 91 -15.50 1.42 15.05
CA PHE A 91 -14.80 1.43 13.76
C PHE A 91 -15.60 2.09 12.67
N LYS A 92 -16.93 1.96 12.64
CA LYS A 92 -17.75 2.70 11.67
C LYS A 92 -17.58 4.21 11.84
N LYS A 93 -17.67 4.73 13.07
CA LYS A 93 -17.45 6.17 13.34
C LYS A 93 -16.03 6.64 13.01
N MET A 94 -15.00 5.83 13.31
CA MET A 94 -13.61 6.19 12.96
C MET A 94 -13.40 6.12 11.44
N ASN A 95 -13.92 5.10 10.76
CA ASN A 95 -13.86 4.99 9.30
C ASN A 95 -14.62 6.14 8.63
N ASP A 96 -15.79 6.53 9.15
CA ASP A 96 -16.56 7.68 8.64
C ASP A 96 -15.76 8.98 8.82
N SER A 97 -15.13 9.19 9.98
CA SER A 97 -14.28 10.37 10.22
C SER A 97 -13.04 10.40 9.33
N ILE A 98 -12.36 9.27 9.18
CA ILE A 98 -11.18 9.12 8.31
C ILE A 98 -11.59 9.35 6.85
N LEU A 99 -12.70 8.75 6.42
CA LEU A 99 -13.26 8.93 5.08
C LEU A 99 -13.59 10.39 4.82
N MET A 100 -14.22 11.10 5.77
CA MET A 100 -14.51 12.53 5.63
C MET A 100 -13.25 13.38 5.49
N SER A 101 -12.21 13.12 6.29
CA SER A 101 -10.94 13.82 6.17
C SER A 101 -10.25 13.55 4.83
N LEU A 102 -10.25 12.30 4.36
CA LEU A 102 -9.68 11.95 3.06
C LEU A 102 -10.45 12.57 1.89
N LYS A 103 -11.80 12.59 1.96
CA LYS A 103 -12.65 13.26 0.96
C LYS A 103 -12.34 14.74 0.87
N ALA A 104 -12.20 15.41 2.01
CA ALA A 104 -11.81 16.82 2.06
C ALA A 104 -10.44 17.05 1.42
N MET A 105 -9.45 16.20 1.73
CA MET A 105 -8.11 16.30 1.13
C MET A 105 -8.13 16.06 -0.38
N ALA A 106 -8.93 15.12 -0.89
CA ALA A 106 -9.03 14.84 -2.32
C ALA A 106 -9.65 16.01 -3.11
N LEU A 107 -10.63 16.70 -2.52
CA LEU A 107 -11.35 17.81 -3.14
C LEU A 107 -10.61 19.15 -3.04
N ASP A 108 -9.75 19.35 -2.04
CA ASP A 108 -9.05 20.62 -1.83
C ASP A 108 -7.96 20.84 -2.89
N THR A 109 -8.20 21.78 -3.81
CA THR A 109 -7.27 22.12 -4.89
C THR A 109 -6.03 22.89 -4.43
N ALA A 110 -6.01 23.39 -3.19
CA ALA A 110 -4.82 24.01 -2.60
C ALA A 110 -3.77 22.98 -2.15
N ILE A 111 -4.17 21.71 -1.99
CA ILE A 111 -3.27 20.61 -1.63
C ILE A 111 -2.53 20.11 -2.88
N GLN A 112 -1.27 19.69 -2.70
CA GLN A 112 -0.44 19.11 -3.76
C GLN A 112 -1.12 17.89 -4.42
N LYS A 113 -1.02 17.77 -5.75
CA LYS A 113 -1.70 16.73 -6.55
C LYS A 113 -1.41 15.31 -6.03
N GLU A 114 -0.18 15.04 -5.62
CA GLU A 114 0.27 13.73 -5.12
C GLU A 114 -0.43 13.35 -3.82
N ILE A 115 -0.64 14.33 -2.93
CA ILE A 115 -1.33 14.13 -1.65
C ILE A 115 -2.82 13.90 -1.91
N ARG A 116 -3.41 14.64 -2.86
CA ARG A 116 -4.80 14.44 -3.29
C ARG A 116 -5.00 13.06 -3.90
N TYR A 117 -4.08 12.62 -4.77
CA TYR A 117 -4.11 11.27 -5.35
C TYR A 117 -3.96 10.17 -4.30
N CYS A 118 -2.98 10.30 -3.40
CA CYS A 118 -2.81 9.38 -2.27
C CYS A 118 -4.07 9.30 -1.40
N SER A 119 -4.76 10.44 -1.21
CA SER A 119 -6.04 10.46 -0.49
C SER A 119 -7.11 9.64 -1.23
N LEU A 120 -7.21 9.75 -2.56
CA LEU A 120 -8.10 8.90 -3.36
C LEU A 120 -7.74 7.42 -3.29
N GLU A 121 -6.45 7.06 -3.35
CA GLU A 121 -6.00 5.67 -3.20
C GLU A 121 -6.42 5.10 -1.85
N LYS A 122 -6.32 5.91 -0.78
CA LYS A 122 -6.80 5.52 0.55
C LYS A 122 -8.31 5.38 0.60
N ILE A 123 -9.07 6.28 -0.03
CA ILE A 123 -10.54 6.15 -0.14
C ILE A 123 -10.90 4.83 -0.83
N ALA A 124 -10.27 4.52 -1.98
CA ALA A 124 -10.51 3.26 -2.69
C ALA A 124 -10.22 2.02 -1.82
N SER A 125 -9.18 2.10 -0.97
CA SER A 125 -8.80 0.99 -0.07
C SER A 125 -9.77 0.76 1.11
N ILE A 126 -10.59 1.74 1.48
CA ILE A 126 -11.57 1.62 2.58
C ILE A 126 -12.68 0.62 2.22
N ASN A 127 -12.96 0.41 0.94
CA ASN A 127 -13.89 -0.59 0.42
C ASN A 127 -15.27 -0.59 1.11
N THR A 128 -15.81 0.62 1.35
CA THR A 128 -17.18 0.84 1.84
C THR A 128 -18.07 1.41 0.74
N PRO A 129 -19.41 1.21 0.82
CA PRO A 129 -20.36 1.86 -0.09
C PRO A 129 -20.12 3.37 -0.23
N GLU A 130 -19.89 4.08 0.87
CA GLU A 130 -19.72 5.53 0.92
C GLU A 130 -18.40 6.01 0.29
N ALA A 131 -17.37 5.17 0.33
CA ALA A 131 -16.11 5.41 -0.37
C ALA A 131 -16.29 5.21 -1.88
N PHE A 132 -17.01 4.16 -2.27
CA PHE A 132 -17.27 3.87 -3.68
C PHE A 132 -18.18 4.91 -4.33
N SER A 133 -19.29 5.30 -3.68
CA SER A 133 -20.17 6.37 -4.16
C SER A 133 -19.41 7.68 -4.35
N PHE A 134 -18.50 8.03 -3.43
CA PHE A 134 -17.67 9.23 -3.61
C PHE A 134 -16.80 9.17 -4.87
N LEU A 135 -16.16 8.03 -5.16
CA LEU A 135 -15.35 7.88 -6.37
C LEU A 135 -16.21 7.95 -7.63
N LEU A 136 -17.41 7.36 -7.62
CA LEU A 136 -18.37 7.44 -8.73
C LEU A 136 -18.89 8.87 -8.97
N ASP A 137 -19.23 9.58 -7.89
CA ASP A 137 -19.75 10.95 -7.97
C ASP A 137 -18.71 11.95 -8.47
N ASN A 138 -17.42 11.62 -8.34
CA ASN A 138 -16.31 12.48 -8.70
C ASN A 138 -15.52 11.95 -9.90
N LEU A 139 -16.12 11.10 -10.74
CA LEU A 139 -15.47 10.56 -11.94
C LEU A 139 -14.88 11.67 -12.80
N ASN A 140 -15.68 12.68 -13.18
CA ASN A 140 -15.23 13.78 -14.04
C ASN A 140 -14.68 14.99 -13.28
N THR A 141 -14.98 15.13 -11.98
CA THR A 141 -14.52 16.29 -11.20
C THR A 141 -13.05 16.19 -10.78
N ILE A 142 -12.57 14.96 -10.50
CA ILE A 142 -11.20 14.74 -10.02
C ILE A 142 -10.37 14.04 -11.09
N THR A 143 -9.85 14.85 -12.01
CA THR A 143 -9.08 14.40 -13.16
C THR A 143 -7.60 14.79 -13.03
N TRP A 144 -6.74 14.10 -13.78
CA TRP A 144 -5.31 14.43 -13.95
C TRP A 144 -4.49 14.56 -12.65
N LEU A 145 -4.82 13.78 -11.62
CA LEU A 145 -4.02 13.71 -10.40
C LEU A 145 -2.88 12.68 -10.50
N ASN A 146 -2.99 11.71 -11.41
CA ASN A 146 -1.93 10.75 -11.73
C ASN A 146 -1.47 10.91 -13.17
N GLU A 147 -0.51 11.80 -13.41
CA GLU A 147 0.08 11.94 -14.74
C GLU A 147 0.82 10.62 -15.11
N PRO A 148 0.53 10.01 -16.27
CA PRO A 148 1.25 8.82 -16.71
C PRO A 148 2.71 9.18 -16.98
N ILE A 149 3.64 8.38 -16.45
CA ILE A 149 5.10 8.57 -16.64
C ILE A 149 5.49 8.40 -18.12
N SER A 150 4.65 7.73 -18.92
CA SER A 150 4.77 7.61 -20.37
C SER A 150 3.42 7.94 -21.01
N GLY A 151 3.35 9.07 -21.72
CA GLY A 151 2.12 9.62 -22.31
C GLY A 151 1.54 8.85 -23.51
N ALA A 152 1.49 7.51 -23.48
CA ALA A 152 1.00 6.72 -24.61
C ALA A 152 0.10 5.53 -24.23
N GLU A 153 -0.03 5.16 -22.96
CA GLU A 153 -0.89 4.03 -22.56
C GLU A 153 -2.03 4.54 -21.67
N ASP A 154 -3.23 4.55 -22.25
CA ASP A 154 -4.55 4.84 -21.66
C ASP A 154 -4.83 6.29 -21.23
N GLU A 155 -4.91 7.22 -22.19
CA GLU A 155 -5.35 8.60 -21.94
C GLU A 155 -6.71 8.67 -21.20
N PHE A 156 -7.65 7.76 -21.52
CA PHE A 156 -8.95 7.70 -20.85
C PHE A 156 -8.88 7.16 -19.41
N HIS A 157 -8.00 6.20 -19.09
CA HIS A 157 -7.84 5.74 -17.70
C HIS A 157 -6.91 6.66 -16.87
N GLY A 158 -5.94 7.29 -17.52
CA GLY A 158 -5.01 8.23 -16.91
C GLY A 158 -5.64 9.58 -16.56
N GLY A 159 -6.56 10.07 -17.41
CA GLY A 159 -7.27 11.33 -17.21
C GLY A 159 -8.27 11.31 -16.06
N PHE A 160 -8.92 10.17 -15.81
CA PHE A 160 -9.98 10.03 -14.81
C PHE A 160 -9.47 9.30 -13.56
N SER A 161 -8.88 10.05 -12.61
CA SER A 161 -8.19 9.50 -11.43
C SER A 161 -9.07 8.56 -10.60
N CYS A 162 -10.35 8.91 -10.40
CA CYS A 162 -11.31 8.07 -9.67
C CYS A 162 -11.66 6.79 -10.43
N PHE A 163 -11.82 6.88 -11.75
CA PHE A 163 -12.13 5.74 -12.61
C PHE A 163 -11.02 4.69 -12.54
N LYS A 164 -9.76 5.12 -12.65
CA LYS A 164 -8.58 4.25 -12.53
C LYS A 164 -8.56 3.46 -11.22
N LEU A 165 -9.01 4.05 -10.11
CA LEU A 165 -9.00 3.41 -8.80
C LEU A 165 -10.18 2.44 -8.59
N ILE A 166 -11.25 2.62 -9.36
CA ILE A 166 -12.40 1.70 -9.37
C ILE A 166 -12.05 0.41 -10.14
N LEU A 167 -11.40 0.54 -11.31
CA LEU A 167 -11.16 -0.56 -12.26
C LEU A 167 -10.62 -1.88 -11.65
N PRO A 168 -9.62 -1.88 -10.75
CA PRO A 168 -9.07 -3.12 -10.22
C PRO A 168 -10.09 -3.97 -9.44
N ASN A 169 -11.19 -3.37 -8.98
CA ASN A 169 -12.16 -4.00 -8.08
C ASN A 169 -13.55 -4.23 -8.71
N ILE A 170 -13.70 -4.04 -10.03
CA ILE A 170 -15.02 -4.14 -10.67
C ILE A 170 -15.41 -5.56 -11.06
N GLN A 171 -14.45 -6.39 -11.50
CA GLN A 171 -14.77 -7.72 -12.03
C GLN A 171 -15.44 -8.59 -10.95
N HIS A 172 -16.60 -9.13 -11.30
CA HIS A 172 -17.45 -9.96 -10.43
C HIS A 172 -17.92 -9.27 -9.14
N ASN A 173 -17.96 -7.94 -9.10
CA ASN A 173 -18.42 -7.19 -7.93
C ASN A 173 -19.89 -6.72 -8.10
N TRP A 174 -20.83 -7.65 -7.92
CA TRP A 174 -22.27 -7.42 -8.11
C TRP A 174 -22.84 -6.37 -7.16
N LYS A 175 -22.17 -6.13 -6.03
CA LYS A 175 -22.54 -5.11 -5.04
C LYS A 175 -22.42 -3.68 -5.59
N LEU A 176 -21.76 -3.50 -6.74
CA LEU A 176 -21.62 -2.20 -7.38
C LEU A 176 -22.89 -1.76 -8.13
N TYR A 177 -23.73 -2.68 -8.63
CA TYR A 177 -24.93 -2.29 -9.39
C TYR A 177 -25.87 -1.36 -8.58
N PRO A 178 -26.25 -1.70 -7.33
CA PRO A 178 -27.07 -0.78 -6.53
C PRO A 178 -26.39 0.56 -6.28
N LEU A 179 -25.07 0.58 -6.06
CA LEU A 179 -24.32 1.80 -5.77
C LEU A 179 -24.23 2.72 -6.97
N ILE A 180 -23.99 2.17 -8.15
CA ILE A 180 -23.98 2.93 -9.39
C ILE A 180 -25.35 3.57 -9.60
N ASN A 181 -26.44 2.82 -9.40
CA ASN A 181 -27.77 3.36 -9.61
C ASN A 181 -28.13 4.48 -8.63
N LEU A 182 -27.69 4.40 -7.38
CA LEU A 182 -27.82 5.50 -6.43
C LEU A 182 -27.19 6.81 -6.97
N THR A 183 -26.07 6.72 -7.71
CA THR A 183 -25.42 7.90 -8.31
C THR A 183 -26.09 8.37 -9.60
N LEU A 184 -26.84 7.51 -10.29
CA LEU A 184 -27.51 7.84 -11.57
C LEU A 184 -28.79 8.66 -11.40
N HIS A 185 -29.25 8.90 -10.17
CA HIS A 185 -30.34 9.85 -9.89
C HIS A 185 -29.91 11.31 -10.09
N LEU A 186 -28.61 11.57 -10.26
CA LEU A 186 -28.06 12.90 -10.55
C LEU A 186 -27.81 13.04 -12.05
N VAL A 187 -27.80 14.28 -12.55
CA VAL A 187 -27.45 14.57 -13.95
C VAL A 187 -25.99 14.17 -14.19
N LYS A 188 -25.74 13.39 -15.25
CA LYS A 188 -24.41 12.94 -15.67
C LYS A 188 -24.09 13.50 -17.05
N ASN A 189 -22.83 13.86 -17.29
CA ASN A 189 -22.34 14.20 -18.64
C ASN A 189 -22.00 12.94 -19.45
N GLU A 190 -21.69 13.10 -20.73
CA GLU A 190 -21.40 11.98 -21.65
C GLU A 190 -20.19 11.15 -21.20
N GLU A 191 -19.10 11.79 -20.76
CA GLU A 191 -17.87 11.12 -20.31
C GLU A 191 -18.12 10.27 -19.05
N GLU A 192 -18.92 10.78 -18.11
CA GLU A 192 -19.35 10.00 -16.94
C GLU A 192 -20.19 8.80 -17.34
N LEU A 193 -21.13 8.97 -18.27
CA LEU A 193 -21.99 7.87 -18.74
C LEU A 193 -21.20 6.81 -19.51
N ASP A 194 -20.20 7.21 -20.29
CA ASP A 194 -19.25 6.30 -20.95
C ASP A 194 -18.43 5.50 -19.94
N ALA A 195 -17.85 6.18 -18.94
CA ALA A 195 -17.11 5.52 -17.87
C ALA A 195 -18.01 4.55 -17.08
N ILE A 196 -19.25 4.96 -16.76
CA ILE A 196 -20.20 4.11 -16.04
C ILE A 196 -20.65 2.92 -16.90
N ALA A 197 -20.88 3.10 -18.19
CA ALA A 197 -21.19 2.02 -19.13
C ALA A 197 -20.05 0.98 -19.19
N PHE A 198 -18.81 1.46 -19.20
CA PHE A 198 -17.64 0.60 -19.10
C PHE A 198 -17.64 -0.19 -17.79
N ILE A 199 -17.89 0.46 -16.63
CA ILE A 199 -17.98 -0.24 -15.33
C ILE A 199 -19.09 -1.30 -15.38
N TYR A 200 -20.29 -0.95 -15.84
CA TYR A 200 -21.45 -1.83 -15.92
C TYR A 200 -21.13 -3.13 -16.69
N LYS A 201 -20.52 -2.98 -17.88
CA LYS A 201 -20.11 -4.10 -18.75
C LYS A 201 -19.05 -4.98 -18.10
N ASN A 202 -18.11 -4.38 -17.36
CA ASN A 202 -16.97 -5.08 -16.78
C ASN A 202 -17.21 -5.64 -15.36
N ILE A 203 -18.33 -5.32 -14.71
CA ILE A 203 -18.75 -6.04 -13.49
C ILE A 203 -19.01 -7.52 -13.79
N THR A 204 -19.62 -7.81 -14.94
CA THR A 204 -19.88 -9.18 -15.39
C THR A 204 -19.56 -9.33 -16.88
N ASN A 205 -20.57 -9.24 -17.74
CA ASN A 205 -20.48 -9.27 -19.18
C ASN A 205 -21.61 -8.44 -19.77
N LYS A 206 -21.54 -8.17 -21.09
CA LYS A 206 -22.53 -7.36 -21.81
C LYS A 206 -23.98 -7.80 -21.56
N ASN A 207 -24.27 -9.10 -21.65
CA ASN A 207 -25.64 -9.61 -21.55
C ASN A 207 -26.22 -9.41 -20.15
N ILE A 208 -25.45 -9.74 -19.10
CA ILE A 208 -25.89 -9.58 -17.72
C ILE A 208 -26.00 -8.09 -17.36
N ALA A 209 -25.08 -7.25 -17.85
CA ALA A 209 -25.15 -5.80 -17.65
C ALA A 209 -26.43 -5.19 -18.24
N LEU A 210 -26.82 -5.60 -19.46
CA LEU A 210 -28.05 -5.15 -20.09
C LEU A 210 -29.29 -5.62 -19.32
N GLN A 211 -29.32 -6.88 -18.87
CA GLN A 211 -30.41 -7.40 -18.04
C GLN A 211 -30.55 -6.65 -16.70
N ALA A 212 -29.42 -6.29 -16.07
CA ALA A 212 -29.42 -5.47 -14.88
C ALA A 212 -30.04 -4.09 -15.15
N ILE A 213 -29.65 -3.43 -16.26
CA ILE A 213 -30.22 -2.13 -16.62
C ILE A 213 -31.73 -2.22 -16.87
N GLU A 214 -32.19 -3.24 -17.59
CA GLU A 214 -33.62 -3.47 -17.82
C GLU A 214 -34.37 -3.67 -16.51
N PHE A 215 -33.83 -4.45 -15.58
CA PHE A 215 -34.40 -4.62 -14.26
C PHE A 215 -34.59 -3.28 -13.52
N TYR A 216 -33.60 -2.37 -13.56
CA TYR A 216 -33.72 -1.07 -12.90
C TYR A 216 -34.64 -0.09 -13.64
N LEU A 217 -34.70 -0.15 -14.98
CA LEU A 217 -35.66 0.61 -15.77
C LEU A 217 -37.10 0.18 -15.49
N ASP A 218 -37.34 -1.13 -15.34
CA ASP A 218 -38.68 -1.66 -15.04
C ASP A 218 -39.18 -1.29 -13.64
N GLN A 219 -38.25 -1.09 -12.69
CA GLN A 219 -38.57 -0.69 -11.31
C GLN A 219 -38.78 0.81 -11.13
N GLU A 220 -38.30 1.65 -12.05
CA GLU A 220 -38.32 3.10 -11.92
C GLU A 220 -39.25 3.74 -12.96
N GLN A 221 -40.33 4.36 -12.51
CA GLN A 221 -41.35 4.95 -13.40
C GLN A 221 -41.40 6.48 -13.34
N GLU A 222 -40.84 7.11 -12.30
CA GLU A 222 -41.04 8.54 -12.06
C GLU A 222 -39.75 9.36 -12.18
N ASN A 223 -38.58 8.76 -11.92
CA ASN A 223 -37.31 9.47 -12.00
C ASN A 223 -36.77 9.56 -13.43
N GLN A 224 -37.19 10.62 -14.16
CA GLN A 224 -36.78 10.84 -15.55
C GLN A 224 -35.25 10.97 -15.73
N ILE A 225 -34.52 11.50 -14.74
CA ILE A 225 -33.06 11.62 -14.80
C ILE A 225 -32.42 10.23 -14.80
N LEU A 226 -32.82 9.39 -13.85
CA LEU A 226 -32.34 8.01 -13.76
C LEU A 226 -32.68 7.23 -15.03
N ILE A 227 -33.91 7.32 -15.52
CA ILE A 227 -34.37 6.65 -16.75
C ILE A 227 -33.51 7.08 -17.95
N ASN A 228 -33.29 8.39 -18.13
CA ASN A 228 -32.48 8.91 -19.23
C ASN A 228 -31.03 8.40 -19.15
N ASN A 229 -30.42 8.46 -17.96
CA ASN A 229 -29.06 8.00 -17.74
C ASN A 229 -28.92 6.49 -18.03
N LEU A 230 -29.82 5.66 -17.48
CA LEU A 230 -29.83 4.21 -17.71
C LEU A 230 -30.06 3.87 -19.19
N THR A 231 -30.95 4.59 -19.87
CA THR A 231 -31.19 4.41 -21.30
C THR A 231 -29.94 4.74 -22.11
N LYS A 232 -29.26 5.84 -21.79
CA LYS A 232 -28.02 6.23 -22.47
C LYS A 232 -26.90 5.19 -22.23
N ILE A 233 -26.74 4.72 -20.99
CA ILE A 233 -25.79 3.65 -20.67
C ILE A 233 -26.11 2.37 -21.45
N LYS A 234 -27.39 2.00 -21.58
CA LYS A 234 -27.83 0.85 -22.39
C LYS A 234 -27.42 1.00 -23.85
N GLU A 235 -27.58 2.18 -24.44
CA GLU A 235 -27.14 2.46 -25.82
C GLU A 235 -25.62 2.31 -25.97
N LEU A 236 -24.85 2.88 -25.05
CA LEU A 236 -23.38 2.84 -25.05
C LEU A 236 -22.83 1.42 -24.91
N ILE A 237 -23.45 0.58 -24.08
CA ILE A 237 -23.09 -0.85 -23.95
C ILE A 237 -23.44 -1.62 -25.22
N ASN A 238 -24.48 -1.23 -25.95
CA ASN A 238 -24.85 -1.89 -27.20
C ASN A 238 -23.90 -1.55 -28.36
N GLN A 239 -23.41 -0.31 -28.42
CA GLN A 239 -22.48 0.17 -29.46
C GLN A 239 -21.05 -0.40 -29.31
N ASN A 240 -20.65 -0.75 -28.07
CA ASN A 240 -19.34 -1.32 -27.73
C ASN A 240 -19.36 -2.84 -27.47
#